data_AF-M7MQG1-F1
#
_entry.id   AF-M7MQG1-F1
#
_cell.length_a   1.000
_cell.length_b   1.000
_cell.length_c   1.000
_cell.angle_alpha   90.00
_cell.angle_beta   90.00
_cell.angle_gamma   90.00
#
_symmetry.space_group_name_H-M   'P 1'
#
loop_
_entity.id
_entity.type
_entity.pdbx_description
1 polymer ?
#
loop_
_entity_poly.entity_id
_entity_poly.type
_entity_poly.pdbx_seq_one_letter_code
_entity_poly.pdbx_strand_id
1 'polypeptide(L)'
;MKAGTRTGWVSSVYLATTNAPEPAPRKGTGHQTTENLNLRKDPGAHFASLAVLAKGTAVTRTGKTSGVWWEVKAGSRTGWVSSVYLEAAASEAPAPRQENDASRWVDGTQPIYAKASLSSKRLAVQTGGTKVHVIKNSGKWAYVQTPTGTGWIPSSSLATSEPGNNSTSNRWTAHAANVRTGASTSFSTLGVIPANQKLTYLKSSAGWSQVKTPKGTGWIKNPLLTSVEYREPKPLQPTTRSMIGDVQEHFGAGISSVGGSRAGSIGHSSGLAADFMIKDYASDAGIEAGDRIAQYLVENHKRLGISYLIWRDKLWLAQDGQWGKYSTGGWGKHLESSRGWQAPRILARRE
;
A
#
# COMPACT_ATOMS: atom_id res chain seq x y z
N MET A 1 3.83 27.95 -4.14
CA MET A 1 2.79 29.01 -4.30
C MET A 1 3.45 30.26 -4.88
N LYS A 2 2.69 31.16 -5.54
CA LYS A 2 3.20 32.41 -6.10
C LYS A 2 2.70 33.58 -5.24
N ALA A 3 3.62 34.34 -4.65
CA ALA A 3 3.33 35.57 -3.93
C ALA A 3 4.16 36.69 -4.56
N GLY A 4 3.51 37.56 -5.34
CA GLY A 4 4.21 38.58 -6.14
C GLY A 4 5.16 37.95 -7.17
N THR A 5 6.40 38.45 -7.22
CA THR A 5 7.42 38.08 -8.24
C THR A 5 8.32 36.91 -7.84
N ARG A 6 8.12 36.29 -6.66
CA ARG A 6 8.93 35.17 -6.18
C ARG A 6 8.17 33.85 -6.21
N THR A 7 8.88 32.80 -6.60
CA THR A 7 8.35 31.43 -6.66
C THR A 7 9.04 30.58 -5.60
N GLY A 8 8.27 29.88 -4.77
CA GLY A 8 8.80 29.03 -3.71
C GLY A 8 7.92 27.81 -3.41
N TRP A 9 8.54 26.80 -2.82
CA TRP A 9 7.91 25.55 -2.37
C TRP A 9 7.42 25.70 -0.93
N VAL A 10 6.19 25.24 -0.66
CA VAL A 10 5.63 25.17 0.70
C VAL A 10 5.08 23.77 0.93
N SER A 11 5.26 23.23 2.12
CA SER A 11 4.71 21.94 2.52
C SER A 11 3.17 21.98 2.54
N SER A 12 2.53 20.92 2.04
CA SER A 12 1.07 20.81 1.93
C SER A 12 0.35 20.86 3.29
N VAL A 13 1.05 20.62 4.39
CA VAL A 13 0.51 20.71 5.76
C VAL A 13 0.17 22.13 6.21
N TYR A 14 0.65 23.15 5.49
CA TYR A 14 0.40 24.57 5.79
C TYR A 14 -0.58 25.23 4.80
N LEU A 15 -1.23 24.46 3.93
CA LEU A 15 -2.28 24.96 3.04
C LEU A 15 -3.64 24.82 3.75
N ALA A 16 -4.14 25.92 4.32
CA ALA A 16 -5.55 26.01 4.66
C ALA A 16 -6.35 26.22 3.36
N THR A 17 -7.20 25.27 3.01
CA THR A 17 -8.17 25.41 1.91
C THR A 17 -9.16 26.51 2.25
N THR A 18 -8.94 27.70 1.70
CA THR A 18 -10.02 28.66 1.51
C THR A 18 -11.00 28.05 0.50
N ASN A 19 -12.30 28.14 0.80
CA ASN A 19 -13.39 27.49 0.08
C ASN A 19 -13.26 27.67 -1.45
N ALA A 20 -12.89 26.59 -2.13
CA ALA A 20 -12.98 26.47 -3.56
C ALA A 20 -14.46 26.32 -3.96
N PRO A 21 -14.89 26.89 -5.10
CA PRO A 21 -16.27 26.77 -5.57
C PRO A 21 -16.67 25.31 -5.73
N GLU A 22 -17.90 25.01 -5.28
CA GLU A 22 -18.49 23.66 -5.25
C GLU A 22 -18.36 22.96 -6.62
N PRO A 23 -17.87 21.71 -6.67
CA PRO A 23 -17.79 20.95 -7.91
C PRO A 23 -19.18 20.74 -8.52
N ALA A 24 -19.26 20.74 -9.85
CA ALA A 24 -20.52 20.65 -10.58
C ALA A 24 -21.41 19.46 -10.11
N PRO A 25 -22.75 19.64 -10.03
CA PRO A 25 -23.64 18.68 -9.38
C PRO A 25 -23.66 17.31 -10.07
N ARG A 26 -23.46 16.26 -9.28
CA ARG A 26 -23.73 14.87 -9.71
C ARG A 26 -25.23 14.57 -9.60
N LYS A 27 -25.81 13.99 -10.64
CA LYS A 27 -27.19 13.45 -10.65
C LYS A 27 -27.32 12.39 -9.55
N GLY A 28 -28.37 12.48 -8.72
CA GLY A 28 -28.69 11.46 -7.70
C GLY A 28 -28.20 11.75 -6.27
N THR A 29 -27.73 12.96 -5.95
CA THR A 29 -27.38 13.33 -4.56
C THR A 29 -28.63 13.69 -3.74
N GLY A 30 -28.82 13.02 -2.60
CA GLY A 30 -29.92 13.24 -1.66
C GLY A 30 -29.69 14.47 -0.78
N HIS A 31 -30.70 15.33 -0.66
CA HIS A 31 -30.73 16.53 0.18
C HIS A 31 -31.96 16.47 1.07
N GLN A 32 -31.98 17.25 2.15
CA GLN A 32 -33.16 17.47 2.97
C GLN A 32 -33.46 18.95 3.09
N THR A 33 -34.74 19.29 3.22
CA THR A 33 -35.17 20.66 3.46
C THR A 33 -34.81 21.09 4.88
N THR A 34 -34.19 22.26 5.05
CA THR A 34 -33.86 22.78 6.39
C THR A 34 -35.06 23.43 7.09
N GLU A 35 -36.11 23.75 6.31
CA GLU A 35 -37.36 24.39 6.73
C GLU A 35 -38.54 23.92 5.85
N ASN A 36 -39.76 24.41 6.15
CA ASN A 36 -40.91 24.19 5.27
C ASN A 36 -40.70 24.94 3.95
N LEU A 37 -40.62 24.20 2.85
CA LEU A 37 -40.15 24.71 1.56
C LEU A 37 -41.15 24.44 0.43
N ASN A 38 -41.51 25.49 -0.31
CA ASN A 38 -42.40 25.36 -1.48
C ASN A 38 -41.68 24.69 -2.65
N LEU A 39 -42.22 23.57 -3.14
CA LEU A 39 -41.85 22.93 -4.41
C LEU A 39 -42.60 23.63 -5.55
N ARG A 40 -41.90 24.40 -6.38
CA ARG A 40 -42.51 25.27 -7.39
C ARG A 40 -42.46 24.70 -8.80
N LYS A 41 -43.35 25.17 -9.66
CA LYS A 41 -43.40 24.76 -11.07
C LYS A 41 -42.16 25.17 -11.86
N ASP A 42 -41.60 26.34 -11.56
CA ASP A 42 -40.47 26.96 -12.26
C ASP A 42 -39.55 27.72 -11.28
N PRO A 43 -38.32 28.10 -11.69
CA PRO A 43 -37.32 28.72 -10.82
C PRO A 43 -37.69 30.16 -10.41
N GLY A 44 -38.30 30.35 -9.22
CA GLY A 44 -38.64 31.68 -8.70
C GLY A 44 -39.79 31.68 -7.70
N ALA A 45 -39.78 32.63 -6.76
CA ALA A 45 -40.79 32.70 -5.68
C ALA A 45 -42.22 33.06 -6.15
N HIS A 46 -42.35 33.60 -7.36
CA HIS A 46 -43.63 34.00 -7.97
C HIS A 46 -44.31 32.85 -8.73
N PHE A 47 -43.60 31.76 -9.02
CA PHE A 47 -44.20 30.61 -9.71
C PHE A 47 -45.07 29.78 -8.77
N ALA A 48 -46.13 29.17 -9.33
CA ALA A 48 -47.10 28.37 -8.61
C ALA A 48 -46.44 27.28 -7.75
N SER A 49 -46.92 27.14 -6.51
CA SER A 49 -46.51 26.07 -5.59
C SER A 49 -47.24 24.77 -5.96
N LEU A 50 -46.49 23.72 -6.26
CA LEU A 50 -47.00 22.37 -6.53
C LEU A 50 -47.24 21.59 -5.24
N ALA A 51 -46.46 21.88 -4.19
CA ALA A 51 -46.57 21.30 -2.86
C ALA A 51 -45.73 22.10 -1.84
N VAL A 52 -46.04 21.95 -0.55
CA VAL A 52 -45.14 22.35 0.54
C VAL A 52 -44.42 21.12 1.06
N LEU A 53 -43.09 21.14 1.05
CA LEU A 53 -42.23 20.12 1.64
C LEU A 53 -41.97 20.49 3.10
N ALA A 54 -42.32 19.63 4.04
CA ALA A 54 -42.05 19.90 5.46
C ALA A 54 -40.53 19.94 5.72
N LYS A 55 -40.07 20.61 6.78
CA LYS A 55 -38.67 20.52 7.25
C LYS A 55 -38.23 19.03 7.38
N GLY A 56 -37.02 18.72 6.92
CA GLY A 56 -36.45 17.37 6.91
C GLY A 56 -36.92 16.49 5.75
N THR A 57 -37.71 17.03 4.81
CA THR A 57 -38.18 16.25 3.65
C THR A 57 -37.02 15.92 2.73
N ALA A 58 -36.79 14.62 2.50
CA ALA A 58 -35.76 14.16 1.58
C ALA A 58 -36.13 14.45 0.11
N VAL A 59 -35.18 14.99 -0.63
CA VAL A 59 -35.29 15.32 -2.06
C VAL A 59 -34.05 14.87 -2.82
N THR A 60 -34.21 14.49 -4.08
CA THR A 60 -33.08 14.10 -4.95
C THR A 60 -32.89 15.11 -6.06
N ARG A 61 -31.65 15.57 -6.28
CA ARG A 61 -31.36 16.51 -7.38
C ARG A 61 -31.47 15.83 -8.75
N THR A 62 -32.16 16.48 -9.68
CA THR A 62 -32.23 16.02 -11.08
C THR A 62 -30.98 16.41 -11.88
N GLY A 63 -30.29 17.45 -11.41
CA GLY A 63 -29.10 18.05 -12.05
C GLY A 63 -29.36 19.42 -12.69
N LYS A 64 -30.61 19.87 -12.84
CA LYS A 64 -30.92 21.20 -13.38
C LYS A 64 -30.85 22.30 -12.31
N THR A 65 -30.32 23.46 -12.69
CA THR A 65 -30.17 24.64 -11.82
C THR A 65 -30.46 25.93 -12.57
N SER A 66 -31.01 26.92 -11.89
CA SER A 66 -31.18 28.30 -12.37
C SER A 66 -30.88 29.25 -11.21
N GLY A 67 -29.66 29.79 -11.17
CA GLY A 67 -29.15 30.51 -9.99
C GLY A 67 -29.21 29.65 -8.72
N VAL A 68 -29.80 30.18 -7.66
CA VAL A 68 -30.02 29.47 -6.39
C VAL A 68 -31.19 28.48 -6.43
N TRP A 69 -31.86 28.30 -7.57
CA TRP A 69 -32.98 27.36 -7.69
C TRP A 69 -32.52 26.04 -8.26
N TRP A 70 -32.84 24.94 -7.57
CA TRP A 70 -32.50 23.58 -7.99
C TRP A 70 -33.78 22.80 -8.30
N GLU A 71 -33.77 22.06 -9.42
CA GLU A 71 -34.83 21.10 -9.71
C GLU A 71 -34.58 19.81 -8.93
N VAL A 72 -35.57 19.40 -8.15
CA VAL A 72 -35.52 18.25 -7.27
C VAL A 72 -36.72 17.35 -7.45
N LYS A 73 -36.54 16.07 -7.13
CA LYS A 73 -37.61 15.08 -7.03
C LYS A 73 -37.92 14.81 -5.56
N ALA A 74 -39.18 15.03 -5.17
CA ALA A 74 -39.73 14.73 -3.86
C ALA A 74 -40.86 13.71 -4.02
N GLY A 75 -40.59 12.43 -3.72
CA GLY A 75 -41.51 11.33 -4.01
C GLY A 75 -41.79 11.19 -5.51
N SER A 76 -43.07 11.28 -5.90
CA SER A 76 -43.50 11.24 -7.31
C SER A 76 -43.48 12.59 -8.02
N ARG A 77 -43.28 13.71 -7.29
CA ARG A 77 -43.33 15.06 -7.85
C ARG A 77 -41.92 15.59 -8.15
N THR A 78 -41.80 16.32 -9.26
CA THR A 78 -40.58 17.04 -9.66
C THR A 78 -40.91 18.52 -9.74
N GLY A 79 -40.04 19.37 -9.20
CA GLY A 79 -40.21 20.83 -9.22
C GLY A 79 -38.97 21.55 -8.71
N TRP A 80 -39.07 22.87 -8.59
CA TRP A 80 -37.97 23.76 -8.24
C TRP A 80 -38.06 24.24 -6.79
N VAL A 81 -36.94 24.21 -6.08
CA VAL A 81 -36.81 24.74 -4.71
C VAL A 81 -35.57 25.63 -4.62
N SER A 82 -35.55 26.56 -3.67
CA SER A 82 -34.35 27.35 -3.41
C SER A 82 -33.31 26.49 -2.67
N SER A 83 -32.11 26.37 -3.23
CA SER A 83 -31.00 25.58 -2.71
C SER A 83 -30.48 26.07 -1.37
N VAL A 84 -30.75 27.32 -1.01
CA VAL A 84 -30.37 27.89 0.29
C VAL A 84 -31.10 27.22 1.46
N TYR A 85 -32.23 26.57 1.19
CA TYR A 85 -33.03 25.81 2.16
C TYR A 85 -32.87 24.29 1.97
N LEU A 86 -31.82 23.88 1.26
CA LEU A 86 -31.42 22.50 1.15
C LEU A 86 -30.08 22.32 1.85
N GLU A 87 -30.02 21.32 2.71
CA GLU A 87 -28.75 20.79 3.18
C GLU A 87 -28.54 19.40 2.60
N ALA A 88 -27.28 18.98 2.49
CA ALA A 88 -27.00 17.58 2.22
C ALA A 88 -27.70 16.77 3.30
N ALA A 89 -28.60 15.85 2.90
CA ALA A 89 -29.24 14.96 3.84
C ALA A 89 -28.09 14.29 4.59
N ALA A 90 -28.08 14.38 5.92
CA ALA A 90 -27.17 13.58 6.71
C ALA A 90 -27.45 12.14 6.28
N SER A 91 -26.54 11.56 5.50
CA SER A 91 -26.49 10.12 5.35
C SER A 91 -26.50 9.64 6.79
N GLU A 92 -27.48 8.81 7.11
CA GLU A 92 -27.43 7.94 8.28
C GLU A 92 -25.96 7.62 8.53
N ALA A 93 -25.46 8.03 9.70
CA ALA A 93 -24.03 7.94 10.01
C ALA A 93 -23.57 6.57 9.53
N PRO A 94 -22.52 6.48 8.69
CA PRO A 94 -22.24 5.27 7.95
C PRO A 94 -22.21 4.12 8.95
N ALA A 95 -23.16 3.18 8.78
CA ALA A 95 -23.13 1.91 9.48
C ALA A 95 -21.68 1.39 9.43
N PRO A 96 -21.14 0.84 10.53
CA PRO A 96 -19.72 0.54 10.67
C PRO A 96 -19.19 -0.07 9.39
N ARG A 97 -18.28 0.68 8.73
CA ARG A 97 -17.74 0.35 7.41
C ARG A 97 -17.27 -1.10 7.45
N GLN A 98 -18.02 -2.00 6.81
CA GLN A 98 -17.52 -3.35 6.61
C GLN A 98 -16.22 -3.24 5.80
N GLU A 99 -15.22 -4.01 6.20
CA GLU A 99 -13.81 -4.03 5.75
C GLU A 99 -13.62 -4.13 4.22
N ASN A 100 -14.72 -4.37 3.50
CA ASN A 100 -14.87 -4.69 2.09
C ASN A 100 -15.24 -3.51 1.17
N ASP A 101 -15.63 -2.34 1.70
CA ASP A 101 -15.89 -1.13 0.88
C ASP A 101 -14.65 -0.21 0.82
N ALA A 102 -13.76 -0.54 -0.12
CA ALA A 102 -12.50 0.17 -0.25
C ALA A 102 -12.07 0.37 -1.70
N SER A 103 -11.50 1.55 -1.97
CA SER A 103 -10.77 1.81 -3.21
C SER A 103 -9.55 0.89 -3.31
N ARG A 104 -9.36 0.30 -4.49
CA ARG A 104 -8.20 -0.54 -4.85
C ARG A 104 -7.69 -0.15 -6.23
N TRP A 105 -6.55 -0.70 -6.58
CA TRP A 105 -5.92 -0.49 -7.87
C TRP A 105 -5.70 -1.82 -8.57
N VAL A 106 -6.00 -1.88 -9.87
CA VAL A 106 -5.77 -3.09 -10.67
C VAL A 106 -4.27 -3.30 -10.86
N ASP A 107 -3.76 -4.49 -10.52
CA ASP A 107 -2.37 -4.88 -10.75
C ASP A 107 -2.21 -5.61 -12.10
N GLY A 108 -1.40 -5.03 -12.99
CA GLY A 108 -1.23 -5.50 -14.37
C GLY A 108 -2.53 -5.41 -15.20
N THR A 109 -2.50 -5.94 -16.42
CA THR A 109 -3.69 -5.97 -17.29
C THR A 109 -4.60 -7.14 -16.89
N GLN A 110 -5.82 -6.85 -16.43
CA GLN A 110 -6.73 -7.83 -15.85
C GLN A 110 -8.09 -7.86 -16.57
N PRO A 111 -8.61 -9.04 -16.92
CA PRO A 111 -9.99 -9.17 -17.37
C PRO A 111 -10.98 -8.99 -16.20
N ILE A 112 -12.13 -8.41 -16.51
CA ILE A 112 -13.31 -8.33 -15.63
C ILE A 112 -14.32 -9.38 -16.09
N TYR A 113 -14.83 -10.18 -15.17
CA TYR A 113 -15.68 -11.34 -15.45
C TYR A 113 -17.13 -11.12 -15.03
N ALA A 114 -18.07 -11.75 -15.74
CA ALA A 114 -19.49 -11.70 -15.40
C ALA A 114 -19.84 -12.44 -14.09
N LYS A 115 -19.07 -13.46 -13.73
CA LYS A 115 -19.21 -14.25 -12.49
C LYS A 115 -17.84 -14.41 -11.82
N ALA A 116 -17.85 -14.77 -10.53
CA ALA A 116 -16.67 -15.10 -9.73
C ALA A 116 -16.00 -16.41 -10.18
N SER A 117 -15.59 -16.49 -11.44
CA SER A 117 -14.95 -17.66 -12.06
C SER A 117 -14.09 -17.25 -13.26
N LEU A 118 -12.91 -17.86 -13.40
CA LEU A 118 -12.01 -17.64 -14.54
C LEU A 118 -12.58 -18.19 -15.86
N SER A 119 -13.54 -19.13 -15.79
CA SER A 119 -14.23 -19.68 -16.96
C SER A 119 -15.48 -18.86 -17.37
N SER A 120 -15.81 -17.80 -16.63
CA SER A 120 -16.94 -16.93 -16.95
C SER A 120 -16.65 -16.07 -18.19
N LYS A 121 -17.71 -15.58 -18.85
CA LYS A 121 -17.63 -14.52 -19.86
C LYS A 121 -16.82 -13.33 -19.33
N ARG A 122 -15.86 -12.87 -20.12
CA ARG A 122 -15.11 -11.63 -19.91
C ARG A 122 -15.96 -10.45 -20.40
N LEU A 123 -16.20 -9.48 -19.53
CA LEU A 123 -16.98 -8.28 -19.79
C LEU A 123 -16.12 -7.12 -20.27
N ALA A 124 -14.91 -6.99 -19.73
CA ALA A 124 -13.97 -5.92 -20.07
C ALA A 124 -12.53 -6.33 -19.73
N VAL A 125 -11.58 -5.47 -20.10
CA VAL A 125 -10.18 -5.54 -19.67
C VAL A 125 -9.82 -4.21 -19.01
N GLN A 126 -9.20 -4.24 -17.83
CA GLN A 126 -8.65 -3.08 -17.14
C GLN A 126 -7.14 -3.13 -17.19
N THR A 127 -6.50 -1.98 -17.38
CA THR A 127 -5.04 -1.84 -17.36
C THR A 127 -4.53 -1.72 -15.92
N GLY A 128 -3.27 -2.09 -15.70
CA GLY A 128 -2.63 -1.88 -14.41
C GLY A 128 -2.63 -0.39 -14.04
N GLY A 129 -2.85 -0.08 -12.76
CA GLY A 129 -3.00 1.30 -12.29
C GLY A 129 -4.41 1.87 -12.45
N THR A 130 -5.38 1.13 -12.97
CA THR A 130 -6.78 1.59 -12.92
C THR A 130 -7.31 1.53 -11.49
N LYS A 131 -7.78 2.67 -10.97
CA LYS A 131 -8.47 2.73 -9.68
C LYS A 131 -9.88 2.16 -9.82
N VAL A 132 -10.24 1.23 -8.94
CA VAL A 132 -11.54 0.56 -8.88
C VAL A 132 -12.11 0.62 -7.48
N HIS A 133 -13.44 0.60 -7.35
CA HIS A 133 -14.11 0.52 -6.06
C HIS A 133 -14.55 -0.92 -5.80
N VAL A 134 -14.09 -1.53 -4.70
CA VAL A 134 -14.58 -2.85 -4.29
C VAL A 134 -15.96 -2.66 -3.66
N ILE A 135 -16.96 -3.35 -4.20
CA ILE A 135 -18.34 -3.34 -3.72
C ILE A 135 -18.55 -4.50 -2.73
N LYS A 136 -18.06 -5.69 -3.07
CA LYS A 136 -18.15 -6.88 -2.21
C LYS A 136 -17.10 -7.92 -2.58
N ASN A 137 -16.78 -8.80 -1.63
CA ASN A 137 -15.91 -9.96 -1.83
C ASN A 137 -16.72 -11.26 -1.79
N SER A 138 -16.27 -12.27 -2.53
CA SER A 138 -16.80 -13.63 -2.50
C SER A 138 -15.64 -14.61 -2.69
N GLY A 139 -15.13 -15.17 -1.59
CA GLY A 139 -13.95 -16.01 -1.61
C GLY A 139 -12.74 -15.27 -2.19
N LYS A 140 -12.12 -15.84 -3.24
CA LYS A 140 -10.93 -15.28 -3.92
C LYS A 140 -11.26 -14.16 -4.93
N TRP A 141 -12.48 -13.65 -4.93
CA TRP A 141 -12.97 -12.69 -5.91
C TRP A 141 -13.51 -11.43 -5.27
N ALA A 142 -13.28 -10.31 -5.95
CA ALA A 142 -13.86 -9.02 -5.65
C ALA A 142 -14.81 -8.62 -6.77
N TYR A 143 -16.01 -8.16 -6.41
CA TYR A 143 -16.92 -7.47 -7.31
C TYR A 143 -16.60 -5.98 -7.26
N VAL A 144 -16.23 -5.41 -8.40
CA VAL A 144 -15.68 -4.06 -8.50
C VAL A 144 -16.46 -3.18 -9.45
N GLN A 145 -16.51 -1.88 -9.15
CA GLN A 145 -16.85 -0.82 -10.08
C GLN A 145 -15.59 -0.31 -10.76
N THR A 146 -15.57 -0.35 -12.08
CA THR A 146 -14.54 0.23 -12.95
C THR A 146 -15.11 1.46 -13.68
N PRO A 147 -14.29 2.25 -14.39
CA PRO A 147 -14.79 3.36 -15.22
C PRO A 147 -15.77 2.93 -16.32
N THR A 148 -15.74 1.66 -16.74
CA THR A 148 -16.51 1.14 -17.88
C THR A 148 -17.66 0.22 -17.48
N GLY A 149 -17.85 -0.06 -16.19
CA GLY A 149 -18.93 -0.91 -15.69
C GLY A 149 -18.57 -1.67 -14.42
N THR A 150 -19.36 -2.69 -14.08
CA THR A 150 -19.11 -3.56 -12.93
C THR A 150 -18.78 -4.99 -13.35
N GLY A 151 -18.07 -5.71 -12.48
CA GLY A 151 -17.85 -7.15 -12.65
C GLY A 151 -16.88 -7.73 -11.64
N TRP A 152 -16.56 -9.01 -11.81
CA TRP A 152 -15.71 -9.78 -10.91
C TRP A 152 -14.25 -9.78 -11.37
N ILE A 153 -13.33 -9.61 -10.42
CA ILE A 153 -11.88 -9.69 -10.62
C ILE A 153 -11.27 -10.54 -9.49
N PRO A 154 -10.19 -11.31 -9.71
CA PRO A 154 -9.50 -11.97 -8.62
C PRO A 154 -9.00 -10.95 -7.58
N SER A 155 -9.25 -11.18 -6.30
CA SER A 155 -8.83 -10.26 -5.24
C SER A 155 -7.31 -10.09 -5.17
N SER A 156 -6.55 -11.10 -5.62
CA SER A 156 -5.09 -11.04 -5.77
C SER A 156 -4.59 -10.06 -6.82
N SER A 157 -5.47 -9.63 -7.73
CA SER A 157 -5.17 -8.66 -8.79
C SER A 157 -5.49 -7.22 -8.36
N LEU A 158 -5.78 -7.00 -7.08
CA LEU A 158 -6.10 -5.70 -6.51
C LEU A 158 -5.03 -5.29 -5.48
N ALA A 159 -4.42 -4.13 -5.69
CA ALA A 159 -3.47 -3.50 -4.79
C ALA A 159 -4.14 -2.44 -3.91
N THR A 160 -3.65 -2.28 -2.68
CA THR A 160 -4.09 -1.25 -1.72
C THR A 160 -3.46 0.12 -1.98
N SER A 161 -2.42 0.18 -2.81
CA SER A 161 -1.74 1.39 -3.29
C SER A 161 -1.64 1.36 -4.81
N GLU A 162 -1.53 2.52 -5.44
CA GLU A 162 -1.34 2.63 -6.89
C GLU A 162 -0.10 1.83 -7.34
N PRO A 163 -0.24 0.81 -8.22
CA PRO A 163 0.89 0.17 -8.85
C PRO A 163 1.61 1.23 -9.66
N GLY A 164 2.80 1.61 -9.19
CA GLY A 164 3.45 2.86 -9.54
C GLY A 164 3.45 3.19 -11.03
N ASN A 165 2.80 4.32 -11.34
CA ASN A 165 3.13 5.19 -12.46
C ASN A 165 4.64 5.50 -12.46
N ASN A 166 5.35 5.15 -13.54
CA ASN A 166 6.60 5.75 -14.05
C ASN A 166 7.65 6.31 -13.06
N SER A 167 7.81 5.73 -11.87
CA SER A 167 8.96 6.01 -11.02
C SER A 167 10.10 5.11 -11.47
N THR A 168 11.06 5.69 -12.20
CA THR A 168 12.35 5.05 -12.40
C THR A 168 12.96 4.80 -11.02
N SER A 169 13.14 3.53 -10.67
CA SER A 169 13.79 3.13 -9.42
C SER A 169 14.88 2.11 -9.71
N ASN A 170 15.84 1.98 -8.81
CA ASN A 170 16.87 0.96 -8.98
C ASN A 170 16.33 -0.42 -8.57
N ARG A 171 16.74 -1.44 -9.31
CA ARG A 171 16.57 -2.87 -9.00
C ARG A 171 17.89 -3.57 -9.20
N TRP A 172 18.11 -4.66 -8.47
CA TRP A 172 19.27 -5.51 -8.64
C TRP A 172 18.86 -6.93 -8.97
N THR A 173 19.60 -7.61 -9.83
CA THR A 173 19.38 -9.04 -10.07
C THR A 173 19.83 -9.85 -8.86
N ALA A 174 18.95 -10.67 -8.29
CA ALA A 174 19.31 -11.55 -7.17
C ALA A 174 20.08 -12.80 -7.63
N HIS A 175 19.89 -13.19 -8.89
CA HIS A 175 20.58 -14.28 -9.57
C HIS A 175 20.73 -13.90 -11.05
N ALA A 176 21.53 -14.66 -11.81
CA ALA A 176 21.56 -14.50 -13.26
C ALA A 176 20.15 -14.64 -13.86
N ALA A 177 19.75 -13.68 -14.69
CA ALA A 177 18.38 -13.54 -15.16
C ALA A 177 18.30 -13.29 -16.66
N ASN A 178 17.39 -14.01 -17.33
CA ASN A 178 17.05 -13.75 -18.72
C ASN A 178 16.25 -12.45 -18.82
N VAL A 179 16.69 -11.54 -19.69
CA VAL A 179 15.93 -10.35 -20.11
C VAL A 179 15.14 -10.72 -21.35
N ARG A 180 13.81 -10.60 -21.29
CA ARG A 180 12.91 -11.02 -22.38
C ARG A 180 12.27 -9.82 -23.07
N THR A 181 11.83 -10.02 -24.32
CA THR A 181 11.13 -8.99 -25.10
C THR A 181 9.71 -8.72 -24.62
N GLY A 182 9.13 -9.60 -23.79
CA GLY A 182 7.81 -9.44 -23.19
C GLY A 182 7.65 -10.12 -21.82
N ALA A 183 6.53 -9.84 -21.15
CA ALA A 183 6.23 -10.26 -19.77
C ALA A 183 5.77 -11.73 -19.65
N SER A 184 6.53 -12.66 -20.24
CA SER A 184 6.29 -14.11 -20.12
C SER A 184 7.53 -14.91 -20.54
N THR A 185 7.58 -16.20 -20.20
CA THR A 185 8.64 -17.11 -20.65
C THR A 185 8.56 -17.51 -22.11
N SER A 186 7.46 -17.22 -22.81
CA SER A 186 7.30 -17.52 -24.25
C SER A 186 7.94 -16.47 -25.17
N PHE A 187 8.27 -15.29 -24.63
CA PHE A 187 8.95 -14.24 -25.39
C PHE A 187 10.45 -14.53 -25.54
N SER A 188 11.03 -14.09 -26.66
CA SER A 188 12.45 -14.23 -26.95
C SER A 188 13.33 -13.49 -25.92
N THR A 189 14.56 -13.99 -25.74
CA THR A 189 15.54 -13.45 -24.80
C THR A 189 16.49 -12.46 -25.49
N LEU A 190 16.65 -11.26 -24.94
CA LEU A 190 17.66 -10.27 -25.34
C LEU A 190 19.07 -10.61 -24.82
N GLY A 191 19.12 -11.38 -23.74
CA GLY A 191 20.36 -11.90 -23.15
C GLY A 191 20.19 -12.24 -21.68
N VAL A 192 21.28 -12.71 -21.06
CA VAL A 192 21.36 -12.94 -19.62
C VAL A 192 22.07 -11.76 -18.97
N ILE A 193 21.50 -11.24 -17.89
CA ILE A 193 22.15 -10.30 -16.97
C ILE A 193 22.66 -11.13 -15.79
N PRO A 194 23.96 -11.05 -15.44
CA PRO A 194 24.51 -11.73 -14.26
C PRO A 194 23.79 -11.34 -12.96
N ALA A 195 24.04 -12.09 -11.89
CA ALA A 195 23.60 -11.68 -10.56
C ALA A 195 24.23 -10.33 -10.17
N ASN A 196 23.58 -9.64 -9.23
CA ASN A 196 24.05 -8.44 -8.54
C ASN A 196 24.17 -7.19 -9.42
N GLN A 197 23.58 -7.21 -10.61
CA GLN A 197 23.63 -6.08 -11.53
C GLN A 197 22.55 -5.07 -11.22
N LYS A 198 22.94 -3.80 -11.13
CA LYS A 198 22.02 -2.67 -10.97
C LYS A 198 21.31 -2.37 -12.29
N LEU A 199 19.99 -2.30 -12.24
CA LEU A 199 19.08 -2.06 -13.36
C LEU A 199 18.14 -0.91 -13.01
N THR A 200 17.64 -0.22 -14.03
CA THR A 200 16.58 0.79 -13.86
C THR A 200 15.23 0.13 -14.10
N TYR A 201 14.42 0.01 -13.06
CA TYR A 201 13.03 -0.39 -13.15
C TYR A 201 12.20 0.69 -13.83
N LEU A 202 11.27 0.26 -14.68
CA LEU A 202 10.34 1.12 -15.41
C LEU A 202 8.90 0.85 -14.98
N LYS A 203 8.44 -0.39 -15.11
CA LYS A 203 7.07 -0.82 -14.77
C LYS A 203 6.99 -2.32 -14.53
N SER A 204 5.83 -2.81 -14.08
CA SER A 204 5.57 -4.24 -13.91
C SER A 204 4.29 -4.68 -14.64
N SER A 205 4.22 -5.96 -14.97
CA SER A 205 3.07 -6.61 -15.61
C SER A 205 3.18 -8.12 -15.44
N ALA A 206 2.08 -8.78 -15.07
CA ALA A 206 1.96 -10.25 -15.04
C ALA A 206 3.09 -10.99 -14.26
N GLY A 207 3.59 -10.40 -13.16
CA GLY A 207 4.70 -11.00 -12.39
C GLY A 207 6.10 -10.78 -13.00
N TRP A 208 6.21 -9.87 -13.95
CA TRP A 208 7.46 -9.42 -14.57
C TRP A 208 7.66 -7.93 -14.37
N SER A 209 8.92 -7.51 -14.36
CA SER A 209 9.34 -6.12 -14.31
C SER A 209 10.03 -5.76 -15.60
N GLN A 210 9.59 -4.69 -16.24
CA GLN A 210 10.30 -4.06 -17.33
C GLN A 210 11.44 -3.21 -16.76
N VAL A 211 12.64 -3.43 -17.27
CA VAL A 211 13.89 -2.85 -16.80
C VAL A 211 14.72 -2.36 -17.97
N LYS A 212 15.44 -1.26 -17.78
CA LYS A 212 16.53 -0.85 -18.66
C LYS A 212 17.81 -1.59 -18.23
N THR A 213 18.44 -2.26 -19.18
CA THR A 213 19.66 -3.07 -18.95
C THR A 213 20.74 -2.70 -19.98
N PRO A 214 22.01 -3.11 -19.78
CA PRO A 214 23.05 -2.99 -20.81
C PRO A 214 22.74 -3.74 -22.12
N LYS A 215 21.82 -4.71 -22.10
CA LYS A 215 21.35 -5.47 -23.27
C LYS A 215 20.11 -4.85 -23.93
N GLY A 216 19.69 -3.66 -23.50
CA GLY A 216 18.47 -2.99 -23.93
C GLY A 216 17.35 -3.05 -22.89
N THR A 217 16.17 -2.53 -23.25
CA THR A 217 15.00 -2.53 -22.38
C THR A 217 14.21 -3.83 -22.57
N GLY A 218 13.97 -4.56 -21.48
CA GLY A 218 13.24 -5.82 -21.54
C GLY A 218 12.64 -6.22 -20.19
N TRP A 219 12.15 -7.44 -20.09
CA TRP A 219 11.36 -7.93 -18.95
C TRP A 219 12.11 -9.03 -18.20
N ILE A 220 12.18 -8.91 -16.87
CA ILE A 220 12.74 -9.91 -15.96
C ILE A 220 11.66 -10.33 -14.96
N LYS A 221 11.58 -11.63 -14.65
CA LYS A 221 10.59 -12.17 -13.70
C LYS A 221 10.83 -11.58 -12.30
N ASN A 222 9.77 -11.11 -11.62
CA ASN A 222 9.88 -10.39 -10.34
C ASN A 222 10.75 -11.09 -9.27
N PRO A 223 10.67 -12.42 -9.06
CA PRO A 223 11.48 -13.09 -8.03
C PRO A 223 12.99 -13.05 -8.28
N LEU A 224 13.41 -12.69 -9.50
CA LEU A 224 14.83 -12.54 -9.85
C LEU A 224 15.36 -11.13 -9.60
N LEU A 225 14.50 -10.21 -9.15
CA LEU A 225 14.87 -8.82 -8.85
C LEU A 225 14.66 -8.51 -7.36
N THR A 226 15.51 -7.65 -6.84
CA THR A 226 15.39 -7.06 -5.51
C THR A 226 15.46 -5.54 -5.59
N SER A 227 14.80 -4.87 -4.66
CA SER A 227 14.93 -3.43 -4.41
C SER A 227 16.12 -3.09 -3.51
N VAL A 228 16.78 -4.09 -2.94
CA VAL A 228 17.96 -3.91 -2.09
C VAL A 228 19.20 -3.87 -2.96
N GLU A 229 20.02 -2.86 -2.74
CA GLU A 229 21.32 -2.78 -3.37
C GLU A 229 22.17 -3.98 -2.96
N TYR A 230 22.67 -4.71 -3.95
CA TYR A 230 23.69 -5.69 -3.68
C TYR A 230 24.95 -4.99 -3.19
N ARG A 231 25.45 -5.45 -2.05
CA ARG A 231 26.71 -5.04 -1.46
C ARG A 231 27.51 -6.30 -1.20
N GLU A 232 28.73 -6.33 -1.73
CA GLU A 232 29.68 -7.39 -1.42
C GLU A 232 29.86 -7.49 0.10
N PRO A 233 29.88 -8.70 0.68
CA PRO A 233 30.01 -8.87 2.11
C PRO A 233 31.43 -8.50 2.55
N LYS A 234 31.53 -7.48 3.39
CA LYS A 234 32.76 -7.18 4.14
C LYS A 234 32.95 -8.25 5.22
N PRO A 235 34.20 -8.55 5.65
CA PRO A 235 34.43 -9.37 6.83
C PRO A 235 33.63 -8.85 8.03
N LEU A 236 33.24 -9.74 8.95
CA LEU A 236 32.65 -9.31 10.22
C LEU A 236 33.54 -8.25 10.87
N GLN A 237 32.95 -7.20 11.43
CA GLN A 237 33.74 -6.25 12.19
C GLN A 237 34.24 -6.92 13.49
N PRO A 238 35.42 -6.54 14.02
CA PRO A 238 35.95 -7.12 15.27
C PRO A 238 34.94 -7.02 16.42
N THR A 239 34.23 -5.92 16.41
CA THR A 239 33.18 -5.49 17.32
C THR A 239 31.97 -6.43 17.26
N THR A 240 31.51 -6.82 16.06
CA THR A 240 30.46 -7.83 15.86
C THR A 240 30.94 -9.24 16.25
N ARG A 241 32.20 -9.59 15.97
CA ARG A 241 32.77 -10.88 16.39
C ARG A 241 32.81 -11.02 17.91
N SER A 242 33.21 -9.98 18.62
CA SER A 242 33.24 -9.97 20.09
C SER A 242 31.84 -10.19 20.67
N MET A 243 30.82 -9.51 20.14
CA MET A 243 29.43 -9.74 20.55
C MET A 243 28.97 -11.17 20.26
N ILE A 244 29.30 -11.74 19.08
CA ILE A 244 28.97 -13.13 18.78
C ILE A 244 29.60 -14.08 19.82
N GLY A 245 30.89 -13.90 20.13
CA GLY A 245 31.60 -14.71 21.11
C GLY A 245 30.97 -14.63 22.51
N ASP A 246 30.66 -13.41 22.96
CA ASP A 246 30.04 -13.14 24.26
C ASP A 246 28.68 -13.85 24.40
N VAL A 247 27.85 -13.80 23.35
CA VAL A 247 26.55 -14.51 23.33
C VAL A 247 26.73 -16.03 23.27
N GLN A 248 27.68 -16.52 22.49
CA GLN A 248 27.92 -17.96 22.38
C GLN A 248 28.46 -18.55 23.69
N GLU A 249 29.27 -17.80 24.43
CA GLU A 249 29.77 -18.18 25.75
C GLU A 249 28.63 -18.35 26.77
N HIS A 250 27.66 -17.43 26.76
CA HIS A 250 26.56 -17.44 27.73
C HIS A 250 25.38 -18.33 27.31
N PHE A 251 25.13 -18.47 26.00
CA PHE A 251 23.89 -19.05 25.47
C PHE A 251 24.07 -20.08 24.36
N GLY A 252 25.30 -20.51 24.08
CA GLY A 252 25.61 -21.41 22.96
C GLY A 252 24.80 -22.71 22.94
N ALA A 253 24.39 -23.22 24.11
CA ALA A 253 23.54 -24.41 24.22
C ALA A 253 22.18 -24.24 23.51
N GLY A 254 21.59 -23.03 23.54
CA GLY A 254 20.30 -22.72 22.92
C GLY A 254 20.38 -22.27 21.45
N ILE A 255 21.58 -22.14 20.89
CA ILE A 255 21.81 -21.58 19.55
C ILE A 255 22.19 -22.71 18.59
N SER A 256 21.45 -22.87 17.50
CA SER A 256 21.74 -23.89 16.47
C SER A 256 22.83 -23.45 15.51
N SER A 257 22.88 -22.16 15.20
CA SER A 257 23.86 -21.57 14.30
C SER A 257 23.88 -20.04 14.45
N VAL A 258 24.99 -19.42 14.06
CA VAL A 258 25.13 -17.96 14.00
C VAL A 258 25.40 -17.53 12.58
N GLY A 259 24.49 -16.73 12.01
CA GLY A 259 24.69 -16.03 10.76
C GLY A 259 25.46 -14.72 10.99
N GLY A 260 26.40 -14.40 10.10
CA GLY A 260 27.22 -13.19 10.19
C GLY A 260 27.18 -12.39 8.91
N SER A 261 28.35 -12.09 8.35
CA SER A 261 28.43 -11.34 7.09
C SER A 261 27.81 -12.10 5.92
N ARG A 262 26.95 -11.42 5.17
CA ARG A 262 26.35 -11.91 3.91
C ARG A 262 25.96 -10.76 3.00
N ALA A 263 25.96 -11.04 1.70
CA ALA A 263 25.68 -10.04 0.69
C ALA A 263 24.21 -9.59 0.69
N GLY A 264 23.94 -8.38 0.18
CA GLY A 264 22.57 -7.90 -0.09
C GLY A 264 21.73 -7.53 1.14
N SER A 265 22.36 -7.22 2.29
CA SER A 265 21.70 -6.63 3.46
C SER A 265 22.59 -5.56 4.09
N ILE A 266 22.05 -4.38 4.41
CA ILE A 266 22.83 -3.21 4.87
C ILE A 266 23.69 -3.53 6.10
N GLY A 267 23.16 -4.29 7.07
CA GLY A 267 23.89 -4.68 8.28
C GLY A 267 24.85 -5.86 8.08
N HIS A 268 24.40 -6.92 7.40
CA HIS A 268 25.23 -8.10 7.20
C HIS A 268 26.36 -7.84 6.20
N SER A 269 26.09 -7.12 5.10
CA SER A 269 27.10 -6.82 4.07
C SER A 269 28.19 -5.88 4.56
N SER A 270 27.92 -5.10 5.62
CA SER A 270 28.92 -4.24 6.27
C SER A 270 29.66 -4.91 7.43
N GLY A 271 29.33 -6.18 7.73
CA GLY A 271 29.90 -6.94 8.85
C GLY A 271 29.42 -6.48 10.24
N LEU A 272 28.33 -5.71 10.31
CA LEU A 272 27.81 -5.07 11.53
C LEU A 272 26.67 -5.85 12.22
N ALA A 273 26.21 -6.96 11.64
CA ALA A 273 25.05 -7.69 12.13
C ALA A 273 25.31 -9.19 12.27
N ALA A 274 24.61 -9.80 13.23
CA ALA A 274 24.57 -11.24 13.42
C ALA A 274 23.13 -11.75 13.62
N ASP A 275 22.86 -12.94 13.07
CA ASP A 275 21.63 -13.71 13.27
C ASP A 275 21.93 -14.86 14.24
N PHE A 276 21.32 -14.90 15.42
CA PHE A 276 21.38 -16.07 16.29
C PHE A 276 20.16 -16.95 16.03
N MET A 277 20.38 -18.14 15.47
CA MET A 277 19.31 -19.10 15.20
C MET A 277 19.04 -19.92 16.46
N ILE A 278 17.79 -19.89 16.94
CA ILE A 278 17.41 -20.57 18.18
C ILE A 278 17.01 -22.01 17.89
N LYS A 279 17.54 -22.96 18.68
CA LYS A 279 17.13 -24.37 18.61
C LYS A 279 15.67 -24.51 18.99
N ASP A 280 14.93 -25.33 18.23
CA ASP A 280 13.51 -25.65 18.49
C ASP A 280 12.66 -24.42 18.84
N TYR A 281 12.89 -23.31 18.13
CA TYR A 281 12.38 -21.96 18.43
C TYR A 281 10.86 -21.83 18.65
N ALA A 282 10.07 -22.79 18.18
CA ALA A 282 8.62 -22.80 18.30
C ALA A 282 8.14 -23.51 19.58
N SER A 283 9.00 -24.30 20.21
CA SER A 283 8.75 -24.93 21.50
C SER A 283 8.84 -23.90 22.62
N ASP A 284 8.18 -24.16 23.75
CA ASP A 284 8.25 -23.28 24.93
C ASP A 284 9.69 -23.08 25.40
N ALA A 285 10.50 -24.15 25.41
CA ALA A 285 11.92 -24.09 25.77
C ALA A 285 12.75 -23.25 24.79
N GLY A 286 12.49 -23.36 23.49
CA GLY A 286 13.13 -22.54 22.46
C GLY A 286 12.72 -21.06 22.57
N ILE A 287 11.47 -20.79 22.88
CA ILE A 287 10.97 -19.43 23.12
C ILE A 287 11.67 -18.82 24.33
N GLU A 288 11.73 -19.54 25.46
CA GLU A 288 12.40 -19.09 26.68
C GLU A 288 13.91 -18.87 26.45
N ALA A 289 14.57 -19.74 25.69
CA ALA A 289 15.97 -19.56 25.32
C ALA A 289 16.18 -18.27 24.49
N GLY A 290 15.32 -18.03 23.49
CA GLY A 290 15.37 -16.82 22.69
C GLY A 290 15.06 -15.54 23.49
N ASP A 291 14.07 -15.58 24.38
CA ASP A 291 13.72 -14.46 25.26
C ASP A 291 14.89 -14.10 26.19
N ARG A 292 15.58 -15.09 26.77
CA ARG A 292 16.77 -14.86 27.60
C ARG A 292 17.92 -14.21 26.83
N ILE A 293 18.20 -14.68 25.61
CA ILE A 293 19.24 -14.08 24.76
C ILE A 293 18.86 -12.64 24.39
N ALA A 294 17.60 -12.41 24.01
CA ALA A 294 17.11 -11.09 23.63
C ALA A 294 17.20 -10.11 24.81
N GLN A 295 16.78 -10.54 26.01
CA GLN A 295 16.90 -9.75 27.23
C GLN A 295 18.35 -9.42 27.56
N TYR A 296 19.24 -10.41 27.53
CA TYR A 296 20.67 -10.20 27.77
C TYR A 296 21.27 -9.15 26.82
N LEU A 297 20.93 -9.24 25.52
CA LEU A 297 21.40 -8.30 24.51
C LEU A 297 20.86 -6.89 24.73
N VAL A 298 19.61 -6.75 25.19
CA VAL A 298 19.02 -5.46 25.59
C VAL A 298 19.73 -4.88 26.81
N GLU A 299 19.97 -5.67 27.85
CA GLU A 299 20.64 -5.22 29.08
C GLU A 299 22.10 -4.82 28.83
N ASN A 300 22.77 -5.51 27.91
CA ASN A 300 24.18 -5.31 27.59
C ASN A 300 24.42 -4.44 26.36
N HIS A 301 23.38 -3.86 25.74
CA HIS A 301 23.48 -3.21 24.43
C HIS A 301 24.56 -2.12 24.35
N LYS A 302 24.78 -1.33 25.41
CA LYS A 302 25.82 -0.28 25.42
C LYS A 302 27.22 -0.88 25.37
N ARG A 303 27.47 -1.92 26.16
CA ARG A 303 28.75 -2.64 26.20
C ARG A 303 29.02 -3.35 24.87
N LEU A 304 27.98 -3.95 24.30
CA LEU A 304 28.06 -4.71 23.05
C LEU A 304 27.93 -3.82 21.80
N GLY A 305 27.64 -2.53 21.95
CA GLY A 305 27.43 -1.55 20.89
C GLY A 305 26.29 -1.92 19.93
N ILE A 306 25.19 -2.45 20.47
CA ILE A 306 23.99 -2.85 19.74
C ILE A 306 23.04 -1.66 19.64
N SER A 307 22.65 -1.31 18.41
CA SER A 307 21.73 -0.20 18.13
C SER A 307 20.29 -0.67 17.95
N TYR A 308 20.07 -1.92 17.51
CA TYR A 308 18.75 -2.55 17.53
C TYR A 308 18.79 -4.07 17.56
N LEU A 309 17.65 -4.65 17.95
CA LEU A 309 17.41 -6.08 18.05
C LEU A 309 16.06 -6.45 17.40
N ILE A 310 15.98 -7.59 16.71
CA ILE A 310 14.70 -8.17 16.26
C ILE A 310 14.54 -9.56 16.87
N TRP A 311 13.37 -9.83 17.46
CA TRP A 311 12.99 -11.15 17.97
C TRP A 311 11.46 -11.30 17.93
N ARG A 312 10.96 -12.43 17.43
CA ARG A 312 9.52 -12.77 17.35
C ARG A 312 8.61 -11.62 16.91
N ASP A 313 8.90 -11.04 15.75
CA ASP A 313 8.13 -9.92 15.17
C ASP A 313 8.04 -8.69 16.08
N LYS A 314 9.03 -8.52 16.96
CA LYS A 314 9.24 -7.31 17.75
C LYS A 314 10.59 -6.71 17.39
N LEU A 315 10.64 -5.37 17.38
CA LEU A 315 11.84 -4.58 17.17
C LEU A 315 12.14 -3.82 18.45
N TRP A 316 13.36 -3.93 18.95
CA TRP A 316 13.86 -3.09 20.03
C TRP A 316 14.90 -2.13 19.48
N LEU A 317 14.76 -0.84 19.78
CA LEU A 317 15.70 0.21 19.40
C LEU A 317 16.43 0.70 20.64
N ALA A 318 17.76 0.77 20.58
CA ALA A 318 18.57 1.24 21.71
C ALA A 318 18.27 2.70 22.10
N GLN A 319 17.90 3.52 21.11
CA GLN A 319 17.50 4.91 21.31
C GLN A 319 16.24 5.03 22.18
N ASP A 320 15.27 4.15 21.96
CA ASP A 320 13.97 4.22 22.63
C ASP A 320 13.92 3.36 23.90
N GLY A 321 14.80 2.36 23.99
CA GLY A 321 14.85 1.39 25.08
C GLY A 321 13.63 0.48 25.16
N GLN A 322 12.73 0.53 24.17
CA GLN A 322 11.44 -0.15 24.20
C GLN A 322 11.24 -1.11 23.02
N TRP A 323 10.47 -2.17 23.27
CA TRP A 323 10.03 -3.11 22.24
C TRP A 323 8.79 -2.56 21.53
N GLY A 324 8.87 -2.41 20.21
CA GLY A 324 7.78 -2.05 19.32
C GLY A 324 7.37 -3.20 18.38
N LYS A 325 6.23 -3.04 17.71
CA LYS A 325 5.80 -3.98 16.65
C LYS A 325 6.78 -3.92 15.48
N TYR A 326 7.25 -5.08 15.03
CA TYR A 326 7.93 -5.19 13.74
C TYR A 326 6.87 -5.17 12.64
N SER A 327 6.56 -3.99 12.10
CA SER A 327 5.54 -3.84 11.05
C SER A 327 6.14 -4.01 9.64
N THR A 328 5.40 -4.73 8.79
CA THR A 328 5.66 -4.86 7.34
C THR A 328 5.40 -3.56 6.55
N GLY A 329 4.96 -2.49 7.22
CA GLY A 329 4.66 -1.18 6.65
C GLY A 329 5.56 -0.08 7.23
N GLY A 330 6.68 0.21 6.55
CA GLY A 330 7.33 1.52 6.66
C GLY A 330 8.68 1.60 7.38
N TRP A 331 9.05 0.62 8.22
CA TRP A 331 10.40 0.57 8.82
C TRP A 331 11.07 -0.80 8.73
N GLY A 332 10.31 -1.90 8.70
CA GLY A 332 10.86 -3.26 8.54
C GLY A 332 11.30 -3.63 7.11
N LYS A 333 10.76 -2.99 6.07
CA LYS A 333 11.10 -3.33 4.66
C LYS A 333 12.51 -2.87 4.24
N HIS A 334 13.08 -1.87 4.89
CA HIS A 334 14.36 -1.29 4.48
C HIS A 334 15.60 -1.95 5.09
N LEU A 335 15.43 -2.98 5.93
CA LEU A 335 16.56 -3.66 6.55
C LEU A 335 16.82 -5.09 6.00
N GLU A 336 15.80 -5.77 5.45
CA GLU A 336 15.93 -7.21 5.14
C GLU A 336 15.15 -7.71 3.91
N SER A 337 14.81 -6.87 2.92
CA SER A 337 13.99 -7.36 1.80
C SER A 337 14.78 -8.19 0.77
N SER A 338 14.92 -9.50 0.98
CA SER A 338 14.61 -10.51 -0.04
C SER A 338 14.64 -11.91 0.57
N ARG A 339 13.65 -12.73 0.16
CA ARG A 339 13.32 -14.10 0.61
C ARG A 339 12.37 -14.10 1.80
N GLY A 340 11.18 -14.69 1.60
CA GLY A 340 10.11 -14.75 2.60
C GLY A 340 10.48 -15.64 3.77
N TRP A 341 11.25 -15.11 4.71
CA TRP A 341 11.56 -15.79 5.96
C TRP A 341 10.44 -15.54 6.96
N GLN A 342 9.45 -16.43 6.97
CA GLN A 342 8.83 -16.82 8.22
C GLN A 342 9.90 -17.59 9.01
N ALA A 343 10.79 -16.93 9.77
CA ALA A 343 11.84 -17.67 10.48
C ALA A 343 12.49 -16.93 11.65
N PRO A 344 13.01 -17.67 12.63
CA PRO A 344 13.04 -17.35 14.05
C PRO A 344 14.46 -17.17 14.52
N ARG A 345 14.85 -15.90 14.59
CA ARG A 345 16.22 -15.50 14.80
C ARG A 345 16.25 -14.23 15.61
N ILE A 346 17.29 -14.10 16.40
CA ILE A 346 17.63 -12.84 17.02
C ILE A 346 18.61 -12.13 16.09
N LEU A 347 18.18 -11.03 15.47
CA LEU A 347 19.08 -10.17 14.72
C LEU A 347 19.57 -9.06 15.64
N ALA A 348 20.87 -9.04 15.93
CA ALA A 348 21.52 -7.94 16.61
C ALA A 348 22.35 -7.13 15.61
N ARG A 349 22.15 -5.81 15.55
CA ARG A 349 22.91 -4.92 14.67
C ARG A 349 23.59 -3.80 15.44
N ARG A 350 24.82 -3.51 15.02
CA ARG A 350 25.64 -2.37 15.42
C ARG A 350 25.53 -1.25 14.37
N GLU A 351 25.63 0.00 14.79
CA GLU A 351 25.81 1.16 13.91
C GLU A 351 27.28 1.44 13.59
#